data_AF-A0A645F0L0-F1
#
_entry.id   AF-A0A645F0L0-F1
#
_cell.length_a   1.000
_cell.length_b   1.000
_cell.length_c   1.000
_cell.angle_alpha   90.00
_cell.angle_beta   90.00
_cell.angle_gamma   90.00
#
_symmetry.space_group_name_H-M   'P 1'
#
loop_
_entity.id
_entity.type
_entity.pdbx_description
1 polymer ?
#
loop_
_entity_poly.entity_id
_entity_poly.type
_entity_poly.pdbx_seq_one_letter_code
_entity_poly.pdbx_strand_id
1 'polypeptide(L)' 'MITKNDKIADVLTKYPHLKAKLLERSPKFQNLNNPVVFRTVGKFATLEMVAKNTGENLDELLHYLNQYLEE' A
#
# COMPACT_ATOMS: atom_id res chain seq x y z
N MET A 1 -5.77 -3.47 -12.29
CA MET A 1 -4.84 -4.46 -11.73
C MET A 1 -3.59 -3.75 -11.22
N ILE A 2 -3.27 -3.93 -9.95
CA ILE A 2 -2.09 -3.38 -9.26
C ILE A 2 -0.97 -4.42 -9.29
N THR A 3 0.26 -4.00 -9.56
CA THR A 3 1.45 -4.86 -9.62
C THR A 3 2.49 -4.48 -8.57
N LYS A 4 3.46 -5.36 -8.32
CA LYS A 4 4.53 -5.11 -7.34
C LYS A 4 5.40 -3.88 -7.61
N ASN A 5 5.48 -3.44 -8.86
CA ASN A 5 6.26 -2.27 -9.29
C ASN A 5 5.47 -0.97 -9.18
N ASP A 6 4.16 -1.04 -8.96
CA ASP A 6 3.37 0.15 -8.72
C ASP A 6 3.78 0.82 -7.42
N LYS A 7 3.83 2.15 -7.47
CA LYS A 7 4.15 2.98 -6.32
C LYS A 7 2.95 3.04 -5.39
N ILE A 8 3.18 2.80 -4.10
CA ILE A 8 2.12 2.85 -3.09
C ILE A 8 1.46 4.24 -3.07
N ALA A 9 2.23 5.32 -3.28
CA ALA A 9 1.67 6.66 -3.32
C ALA A 9 0.71 6.86 -4.49
N ASP A 10 1.06 6.40 -5.70
CA ASP A 10 0.19 6.49 -6.88
C ASP A 10 -1.10 5.68 -6.69
N VAL A 11 -0.98 4.46 -6.17
CA VAL A 11 -2.12 3.59 -5.89
C VAL A 11 -3.06 4.23 -4.86
N LEU A 12 -2.53 4.69 -3.73
CA LEU A 12 -3.34 5.30 -2.68
C LEU A 12 -3.87 6.70 -3.04
N THR A 13 -3.22 7.38 -3.99
CA THR A 13 -3.74 8.63 -4.55
C THR A 13 -4.93 8.37 -5.47
N LYS A 14 -4.86 7.32 -6.30
CA LYS A 14 -5.98 6.90 -7.17
C LYS A 14 -7.13 6.29 -6.37
N TYR A 15 -6.82 5.54 -5.34
CA TYR A 15 -7.77 4.76 -4.55
C TYR A 15 -7.58 5.04 -3.05
N PRO A 16 -8.02 6.21 -2.55
CA PRO A 16 -7.82 6.61 -1.16
C PRO A 16 -8.50 5.67 -0.15
N HIS A 17 -9.57 4.96 -0.55
CA HIS A 17 -10.26 3.99 0.29
C HIS A 17 -9.37 2.77 0.62
N LEU A 18 -8.45 2.37 -0.28
CA LEU A 18 -7.51 1.27 -0.02
C LEU A 18 -6.61 1.55 1.17
N LYS A 19 -6.32 2.84 1.43
CA LYS A 19 -5.53 3.25 2.60
C LYS A 19 -6.21 2.85 3.89
N ALA A 20 -7.51 3.07 4.01
CA ALA A 20 -8.28 2.64 5.18
C ALA A 20 -8.26 1.12 5.31
N LYS A 21 -8.46 0.38 4.21
CA LYS A 21 -8.42 -1.09 4.20
C LYS A 21 -7.08 -1.67 4.59
N LEU A 22 -5.97 -1.04 4.22
CA LEU A 22 -4.63 -1.45 4.66
C LEU A 22 -4.43 -1.21 6.16
N LEU A 23 -4.91 -0.08 6.68
CA LEU A 23 -4.84 0.22 8.11
C LEU A 23 -5.69 -0.72 8.96
N GLU A 24 -6.87 -1.12 8.45
CA GLU A 24 -7.71 -2.15 9.08
C GLU A 24 -7.06 -3.53 9.06
N ARG A 25 -6.35 -3.88 7.98
CA ARG A 25 -5.67 -5.17 7.83
C ARG A 25 -4.52 -5.34 8.82
N SER A 26 -3.67 -4.33 8.98
CA SER A 26 -2.53 -4.44 9.90
C SER A 26 -2.04 -3.09 10.42
N PRO A 27 -1.70 -2.98 11.72
CA PRO A 27 -1.07 -1.77 12.26
C PRO A 27 0.30 -1.49 11.63
N LYS A 28 0.92 -2.45 10.94
CA LYS A 28 2.17 -2.24 10.21
C LYS A 28 2.06 -1.20 9.09
N PHE A 29 0.85 -1.01 8.55
CA PHE A 29 0.58 0.01 7.53
C PHE A 29 0.36 1.42 8.11
N GLN A 30 0.41 1.61 9.44
CA GLN A 30 0.26 2.93 10.06
C GLN A 30 1.28 3.95 9.57
N ASN A 31 2.47 3.51 9.14
CA ASN A 31 3.47 4.39 8.52
C ASN A 31 2.97 5.05 7.23
N LEU A 32 2.06 4.40 6.49
CA LEU A 32 1.40 5.00 5.31
C LEU A 32 0.40 6.09 5.70
N ASN A 33 -0.06 6.11 6.96
CA ASN A 33 -0.90 7.18 7.48
C ASN A 33 -0.09 8.43 7.83
N ASN A 34 1.21 8.29 8.08
CA ASN A 34 2.06 9.43 8.37
C ASN A 34 2.32 10.27 7.09
N PRO A 35 1.83 11.52 7.01
CA PRO A 35 1.94 12.34 5.82
C PRO A 35 3.38 12.67 5.44
N VAL A 36 4.30 12.69 6.41
CA VAL A 36 5.72 12.93 6.17
C VAL A 36 6.34 11.74 5.44
N VAL A 37 6.13 10.53 5.97
CA VAL A 37 6.64 9.27 5.38
C VAL A 37 6.03 9.03 4.00
N PHE A 38 4.72 9.27 3.86
CA PHE A 38 4.02 9.09 2.60
C PHE A 38 4.55 10.03 1.50
N ARG A 39 4.86 11.29 1.83
CA ARG A 39 5.36 12.28 0.85
C ARG A 39 6.82 12.06 0.47
N THR A 40 7.65 11.53 1.36
CA THR A 40 9.09 11.33 1.13
C THR A 40 9.37 9.95 0.54
N VAL A 41 9.00 8.90 1.27
CA VAL A 41 9.29 7.50 0.92
C VAL A 41 8.21 6.95 -0.01
N GLY A 42 6.94 7.27 0.21
CA GLY A 42 5.82 6.75 -0.59
C GLY A 42 5.90 7.03 -2.09
N LYS A 43 6.56 8.14 -2.50
CA LYS A 43 6.76 8.50 -3.92
C LYS A 43 7.71 7.57 -4.68
N PHE A 44 8.56 6.85 -3.96
CA PHE A 44 9.55 5.92 -4.53
C PHE A 44 9.32 4.48 -4.06
N ALA A 45 8.60 4.29 -2.94
CA ALA A 45 8.26 2.99 -2.42
C ALA A 45 7.28 2.27 -3.34
N THR A 46 7.76 1.18 -3.92
CA THR A 46 6.92 0.20 -4.61
C THR A 46 6.18 -0.67 -3.62
N LEU A 47 5.12 -1.34 -4.07
CA LEU A 47 4.41 -2.32 -3.25
C LEU A 47 5.31 -3.46 -2.75
N GLU A 48 6.29 -3.90 -3.55
CA GLU A 48 7.31 -4.83 -3.08
C GLU A 48 8.08 -4.30 -1.87
N MET A 49 8.49 -3.03 -1.91
CA MET A 49 9.25 -2.41 -0.84
C MET A 49 8.40 -2.26 0.43
N VAL A 50 7.12 -1.92 0.28
CA VAL A 50 6.17 -1.81 1.40
C VAL A 50 5.93 -3.18 2.03
N ALA A 51 5.70 -4.22 1.23
CA ALA A 51 5.54 -5.59 1.71
C ALA A 51 6.79 -6.05 2.48
N LYS A 52 8.00 -5.84 1.92
CA LYS A 52 9.26 -6.13 2.60
C LYS A 52 9.43 -5.35 3.90
N ASN A 53 9.13 -4.06 3.92
CA ASN A 53 9.29 -3.20 5.10
C ASN A 53 8.32 -3.57 6.24
N THR A 54 7.10 -3.97 5.87
CA THR A 54 6.09 -4.45 6.83
C THR A 54 6.26 -5.93 7.18
N GLY A 55 7.13 -6.66 6.47
CA GLY A 55 7.25 -8.12 6.62
C GLY A 55 5.94 -8.84 6.27
N GLU A 56 5.14 -8.27 5.37
CA GLU A 56 3.98 -8.91 4.76
C GLU A 56 4.39 -9.64 3.48
N ASN A 57 3.62 -10.65 3.13
CA ASN A 57 3.78 -11.32 1.86
C ASN A 57 3.30 -10.41 0.71
N LEU A 58 4.15 -10.23 -0.30
CA LEU A 58 3.84 -9.39 -1.45
C LEU A 58 2.61 -9.89 -2.22
N ASP A 59 2.51 -11.20 -2.46
CA ASP A 59 1.37 -11.79 -3.18
C ASP A 59 0.07 -11.58 -2.41
N GLU A 60 0.08 -11.73 -1.09
CA GLU A 60 -1.11 -11.48 -0.26
C GLU A 60 -1.50 -10.00 -0.21
N LEU A 61 -0.51 -9.09 -0.22
CA LEU A 61 -0.76 -7.65 -0.30
C LEU A 61 -1.37 -7.28 -1.66
N LEU A 62 -0.80 -7.79 -2.75
CA LEU A 62 -1.31 -7.54 -4.10
C LEU A 62 -2.70 -8.13 -4.29
N HIS A 63 -2.92 -9.36 -3.84
CA HIS A 63 -4.23 -10.00 -3.94
C HIS A 63 -5.30 -9.18 -3.22
N TYR A 64 -5.02 -8.75 -1.99
CA TYR A 64 -5.92 -7.90 -1.22
C TYR A 64 -6.20 -6.57 -1.92
N LEU A 65 -5.18 -5.86 -2.37
CA LEU A 65 -5.38 -4.58 -3.08
C LEU A 65 -6.18 -4.74 -4.39
N ASN A 66 -5.98 -5.86 -5.10
CA ASN A 66 -6.75 -6.16 -6.30
C ASN A 66 -8.20 -6.59 -5.98
N GLN A 67 -8.44 -7.23 -4.84
CA GLN A 67 -9.79 -7.60 -4.41
C GLN A 67 -10.66 -6.37 -4.10
N TYR A 68 -10.10 -5.36 -3.43
CA TYR A 68 -10.81 -4.10 -3.10
C TYR A 68 -10.76 -3.05 -4.22
N LEU A 69 -10.24 -3.41 -5.40
CA LEU A 69 -10.13 -2.52 -6.55
C LEU A 69 -11.46 -2.41 -7.32
N GLU A 70 -12.34 -3.41 -7.17
CA GLU A 70 -13.63 -3.55 -7.88
C GLU A 70 -14.86 -3.30 -6.98
N GLU A 71 -14.65 -2.96 -5.70
CA GLU A 71 -15.73 -2.57 -4.76
C GLU A 71 -16.06 -1.07 -4.81
#